data_AF-A0A100Y0K8-F1
#
_entry.id   AF-A0A100Y0K8-F1
#
_cell.length_a   1.000
_cell.length_b   1.000
_cell.length_c   1.000
_cell.angle_alpha   90.00
_cell.angle_beta   90.00
_cell.angle_gamma   90.00
#
_symmetry.space_group_name_H-M   'P 1'
#
loop_
_entity.id
_entity.type
_entity.pdbx_description
1 polymer ?
#
loop_
_entity_poly.entity_id
_entity_poly.type
_entity_poly.pdbx_seq_one_letter_code
_entity_poly.pdbx_strand_id
1 'polypeptide(L)'
;MLDSADAGEWSAKRLMAEYLRGCSRRPPRNFLGHLGREIRQLLDEGFEPDALRPALERLRTKGLHPSVLPSLVNEALNALPTTPVGSGPSSASGAGPWAAASPAYTPYLNPTEPTGTFGVAL
;
A
#
# COMPACT_ATOMS: atom_id res chain seq x y z
N MET A 1 -1.77 -35.55 -17.57
CA MET A 1 -2.62 -35.18 -16.42
C MET A 1 -1.76 -35.19 -15.14
N LEU A 2 -0.64 -34.45 -15.13
CA LEU A 2 0.41 -34.55 -14.11
C LEU A 2 1.01 -33.18 -13.69
N ASP A 3 0.38 -32.06 -14.04
CA ASP A 3 0.94 -30.71 -13.81
C ASP A 3 0.06 -29.87 -12.86
N SER A 4 -0.18 -30.39 -11.66
CA SER A 4 -0.86 -29.62 -10.59
C SER A 4 -0.30 -29.89 -9.20
N ALA A 5 0.56 -30.90 -9.04
CA ALA A 5 1.23 -31.20 -7.78
C ALA A 5 2.53 -30.37 -7.60
N ASP A 6 3.25 -30.05 -8.68
CA ASP A 6 4.49 -29.24 -8.64
C ASP A 6 4.20 -27.73 -8.54
N ALA A 7 3.05 -27.26 -9.06
CA ALA A 7 2.54 -25.91 -8.78
C ALA A 7 2.27 -25.70 -7.27
N GLY A 8 1.99 -26.79 -6.53
CA GLY A 8 1.94 -26.82 -5.08
C GLY A 8 3.29 -27.06 -4.39
N GLU A 9 4.36 -27.40 -5.11
CA GLU A 9 5.71 -27.65 -4.59
C GLU A 9 6.52 -26.37 -4.31
N TRP A 10 6.09 -25.22 -4.83
CA TRP A 10 6.38 -23.95 -4.14
C TRP A 10 5.52 -23.78 -2.88
N SER A 11 5.39 -24.87 -2.12
CA SER A 11 4.47 -24.98 -1.01
C SER A 11 4.73 -23.89 0.02
N ALA A 12 3.67 -23.46 0.70
CA ALA A 12 3.76 -22.56 1.85
C ALA A 12 4.86 -22.96 2.84
N LYS A 13 5.20 -24.25 2.95
CA LYS A 13 6.32 -24.74 3.79
C LYS A 13 7.69 -24.27 3.30
N ARG A 14 7.92 -24.22 1.98
CA ARG A 14 9.17 -23.74 1.38
C ARG A 14 9.34 -22.23 1.61
N LEU A 15 8.28 -21.45 1.37
CA LEU A 15 8.26 -20.01 1.68
C LEU A 15 8.47 -19.74 3.17
N MET A 16 7.84 -20.54 4.04
CA MET A 16 8.08 -20.45 5.49
C MET A 16 9.51 -20.79 5.88
N ALA A 17 10.13 -21.82 5.27
CA ALA A 17 11.52 -22.18 5.53
C ALA A 17 12.49 -21.08 5.09
N GLU A 18 12.21 -20.43 3.95
CA GLU A 18 12.97 -19.28 3.45
C GLU A 18 12.84 -18.07 4.37
N TYR A 19 11.62 -17.76 4.81
CA TYR A 19 11.37 -16.71 5.79
C TYR A 19 12.14 -16.97 7.10
N LEU A 20 12.07 -18.20 7.63
CA LEU A 20 12.77 -18.59 8.86
C LEU A 20 14.29 -18.51 8.75
N ARG A 21 14.86 -18.78 7.57
CA ARG A 21 16.31 -18.63 7.31
C ARG A 21 16.76 -17.17 7.47
N GLY A 22 15.88 -16.21 7.14
CA GLY A 22 16.13 -14.79 7.30
C GLY A 22 15.85 -14.24 8.70
N CYS A 23 15.33 -15.04 9.63
CA CYS A 23 15.04 -14.60 10.99
C CYS A 23 16.24 -14.81 11.94
N SER A 24 16.78 -13.74 12.51
CA SER A 24 17.85 -13.81 13.53
C SER A 24 17.39 -14.48 14.83
N ARG A 25 16.09 -14.40 15.14
CA ARG A 25 15.47 -15.06 16.30
C ARG A 25 14.18 -15.75 15.86
N ARG A 26 13.99 -17.00 16.30
CA ARG A 26 12.81 -17.79 15.92
C ARG A 26 11.52 -17.11 16.43
N PRO A 27 10.56 -16.78 15.54
CA PRO A 27 9.27 -16.23 15.93
C PRO A 27 8.47 -17.22 16.78
N PRO A 28 7.54 -16.74 17.62
CA PRO A 28 6.69 -17.60 18.43
C PRO A 28 5.83 -18.54 17.56
N ARG A 29 5.52 -19.74 18.08
CA ARG A 29 4.83 -20.80 17.32
C ARG A 29 3.45 -20.38 16.79
N ASN A 30 2.72 -19.56 17.53
CA ASN A 30 1.41 -19.02 17.11
C ASN A 30 1.53 -18.12 15.88
N PHE A 31 2.58 -17.30 15.81
CA PHE A 31 2.87 -16.47 14.65
C PHE A 31 3.12 -17.31 13.40
N LEU A 32 3.93 -18.37 13.52
CA LEU A 32 4.21 -19.27 12.39
C LEU A 32 2.95 -20.02 11.91
N GLY A 33 2.08 -20.40 12.85
CA GLY A 33 0.79 -21.01 12.52
C GLY A 33 -0.13 -20.07 11.75
N HIS A 34 -0.21 -18.80 12.17
CA HIS A 34 -1.02 -17.78 11.50
C HIS A 34 -0.44 -17.43 10.12
N LEU A 35 0.87 -17.18 10.05
CA LEU A 35 1.58 -16.90 8.80
C LEU A 35 1.38 -18.01 7.77
N GLY A 36 1.49 -19.28 8.18
CA GLY A 36 1.28 -20.42 7.29
C GLY A 36 -0.14 -20.53 6.74
N ARG A 37 -1.16 -20.03 7.46
CA ARG A 37 -2.55 -19.97 6.97
C ARG A 37 -2.72 -18.86 5.93
N GLU A 38 -2.21 -17.66 6.23
CA GLU A 38 -2.24 -16.51 5.31
C GLU A 38 -1.53 -16.85 3.98
N ILE A 39 -0.35 -17.47 4.04
CA ILE A 39 0.39 -17.87 2.83
C ILE A 39 -0.40 -18.89 2.01
N ARG A 40 -1.06 -19.87 2.65
CA ARG A 40 -1.89 -20.84 1.93
C ARG A 40 -3.07 -20.18 1.25
N GLN A 41 -3.77 -19.31 1.96
CA GLN A 41 -4.90 -18.59 1.41
C GLN A 41 -4.52 -17.79 0.16
N LEU A 42 -3.37 -17.10 0.18
CA LEU A 42 -2.89 -16.37 -1.00
C LEU A 42 -2.49 -17.28 -2.16
N LEU A 43 -1.94 -18.47 -1.88
CA LEU A 43 -1.67 -19.46 -2.92
C LEU A 43 -2.97 -20.03 -3.50
N ASP A 44 -3.99 -20.26 -2.66
CA ASP A 44 -5.34 -20.67 -3.10
C ASP A 44 -6.03 -19.59 -3.95
N GLU A 45 -5.75 -18.30 -3.67
CA GLU A 45 -6.21 -17.16 -4.48
C GLU A 45 -5.45 -17.03 -5.83
N GLY A 46 -4.38 -17.79 -6.03
CA GLY A 46 -3.59 -17.81 -7.27
C GLY A 46 -2.45 -16.79 -7.31
N PHE A 47 -1.98 -16.29 -6.16
CA PHE A 47 -0.81 -15.42 -6.13
C PHE A 47 0.48 -16.23 -6.30
N GLU A 48 1.30 -15.83 -7.26
CA GLU A 48 2.60 -16.46 -7.55
C GLU A 48 3.59 -16.30 -6.37
N PRO A 49 4.41 -17.32 -6.08
CA PRO A 49 5.37 -17.28 -4.98
C PRO A 49 6.42 -16.17 -5.13
N ASP A 50 6.74 -15.76 -6.37
CA ASP A 50 7.63 -14.65 -6.65
C ASP A 50 7.07 -13.30 -6.16
N ALA A 51 5.75 -13.12 -6.16
CA ALA A 51 5.10 -11.93 -5.61
C ALA A 51 5.07 -11.94 -4.08
N LEU A 52 5.08 -13.13 -3.45
CA LEU A 52 5.05 -13.26 -1.99
C LEU A 52 6.41 -13.02 -1.33
N ARG A 53 7.53 -13.36 -1.99
CA ARG A 53 8.89 -13.14 -1.44
C ARG A 53 9.16 -11.68 -1.00
N PRO A 54 8.91 -10.64 -1.81
CA PRO A 54 9.13 -9.26 -1.39
C PRO A 54 8.22 -8.84 -0.23
N ALA A 55 6.98 -9.34 -0.16
CA ALA A 55 6.08 -9.09 0.95
C ALA A 55 6.59 -9.73 2.26
N LEU A 56 7.11 -10.96 2.19
CA LEU A 56 7.71 -11.66 3.35
C LEU A 56 8.99 -10.99 3.85
N GLU A 57 9.82 -10.46 2.95
CA GLU A 57 10.98 -9.63 3.30
C GLU A 57 10.56 -8.35 4.05
N ARG A 58 9.56 -7.62 3.53
CA ARG A 58 9.00 -6.42 4.18
C ARG A 58 8.39 -6.72 5.55
N LEU A 59 7.71 -7.86 5.67
CA LEU A 59 7.15 -8.32 6.94
C LEU A 59 8.24 -8.57 7.98
N ARG A 60 9.35 -9.19 7.59
CA ARG A 60 10.49 -9.45 8.49
C ARG A 60 11.21 -8.15 8.88
N THR A 61 11.49 -7.28 7.92
CA THR A 61 12.25 -6.04 8.15
C THR A 61 11.50 -5.07 9.04
N LYS A 62 10.18 -4.95 8.87
CA LYS A 62 9.32 -4.09 9.70
C LYS A 62 8.84 -4.78 11.00
N GLY A 63 8.92 -6.11 11.10
CA GLY A 63 8.47 -6.86 12.28
C GLY A 63 6.95 -6.81 12.51
N LEU A 64 6.15 -6.83 11.44
CA LEU A 64 4.69 -6.67 11.51
C LEU A 64 3.94 -7.96 11.85
N HIS A 65 2.67 -7.84 12.23
CA HIS A 65 1.75 -8.96 12.45
C HIS A 65 1.41 -9.68 11.14
N PRO A 66 1.26 -11.02 11.12
CA PRO A 66 1.07 -11.78 9.90
C PRO A 66 -0.26 -11.48 9.19
N SER A 67 -1.28 -10.95 9.87
CA SER A 67 -2.53 -10.48 9.24
C SER A 67 -2.35 -9.28 8.30
N VAL A 68 -1.18 -8.61 8.34
CA VAL A 68 -0.86 -7.50 7.43
C VAL A 68 -0.24 -8.03 6.12
N LEU A 69 0.06 -9.33 6.04
CA LEU A 69 0.68 -9.95 4.87
C LEU A 69 -0.13 -9.73 3.57
N PRO A 70 -1.47 -9.88 3.54
CA PRO A 70 -2.26 -9.57 2.34
C PRO A 70 -2.10 -8.11 1.89
N SER A 71 -2.08 -7.16 2.83
CA SER A 71 -1.84 -5.74 2.52
C SER A 71 -0.43 -5.51 1.95
N LEU A 72 0.59 -6.21 2.46
CA LEU A 72 1.95 -6.12 1.94
C LEU A 72 2.09 -6.74 0.55
N VAL A 73 1.34 -7.81 0.25
CA VAL A 73 1.27 -8.37 -1.11
C VAL A 73 0.61 -7.39 -2.05
N ASN A 74 -0.50 -6.76 -1.65
CA ASN A 74 -1.12 -5.68 -2.42
C ASN A 74 -0.13 -4.52 -2.66
N GLU A 75 0.63 -4.11 -1.66
CA GLU A 75 1.69 -3.11 -1.84
C GLU A 75 2.82 -3.59 -2.76
N ALA A 76 3.18 -4.88 -2.74
CA ALA A 76 4.24 -5.41 -3.59
C ALA A 76 3.82 -5.48 -5.06
N LEU A 77 2.56 -5.86 -5.31
CA LEU A 77 1.98 -5.92 -6.65
C LEU A 77 1.70 -4.54 -7.23
N ASN A 78 1.20 -3.62 -6.39
CA ASN A 78 0.89 -2.24 -6.80
C ASN A 78 2.05 -1.27 -6.56
N ALA A 79 3.21 -1.75 -6.09
CA ALA A 79 4.43 -0.97 -6.15
C ALA A 79 4.80 -0.87 -7.62
N LEU A 80 4.31 0.20 -8.26
CA LEU A 80 4.84 0.68 -9.53
C LEU A 80 6.37 0.63 -9.41
N PRO A 81 7.12 0.21 -10.44
CA PRO A 81 8.54 0.54 -10.48
C PRO A 81 8.61 2.06 -10.37
N THR A 82 8.92 2.56 -9.17
CA THR A 82 9.41 3.91 -8.99
C THR A 82 10.73 3.92 -9.74
N THR A 83 10.65 4.13 -11.04
CA THR A 83 11.67 4.88 -11.74
C THR A 83 11.89 6.12 -10.87
N PRO A 84 13.12 6.37 -10.38
CA PRO A 84 13.44 7.63 -9.74
C PRO A 84 13.45 8.72 -10.82
N VAL A 85 12.29 9.01 -11.41
CA VAL A 85 12.06 10.22 -12.17
C VAL A 85 11.70 11.27 -11.14
N GLY A 86 12.75 11.93 -10.66
CA GLY A 86 12.71 13.27 -10.09
C GLY A 86 11.87 13.42 -8.83
N SER A 87 12.55 13.78 -7.74
CA SER A 87 11.99 14.72 -6.78
C SER A 87 11.55 16.00 -7.51
N GLY A 88 10.37 15.99 -8.13
CA GLY A 88 9.64 17.20 -8.48
C GLY A 88 9.00 17.72 -7.21
N PRO A 89 9.11 19.02 -6.88
CA PRO A 89 8.47 19.56 -5.70
C PRO A 89 6.98 19.23 -5.74
N SER A 90 6.42 18.85 -4.59
CA SER A 90 4.98 18.75 -4.41
C SER A 90 4.33 20.06 -4.82
N SER A 91 3.87 20.14 -6.07
CA SER A 91 2.96 21.19 -6.50
C SER A 91 1.59 20.84 -5.96
N ALA A 92 1.35 21.23 -4.72
CA ALA A 92 0.01 21.48 -4.17
C ALA A 92 -0.57 22.77 -4.79
N SER A 93 -0.45 22.96 -6.10
CA SER A 93 -1.31 23.87 -6.85
C SER A 93 -2.43 23.01 -7.39
N GLY A 94 -3.65 23.28 -6.94
CA GLY A 94 -4.89 22.64 -7.40
C GLY A 94 -5.20 22.92 -8.87
N ALA A 95 -4.31 22.53 -9.76
CA ALA A 95 -4.44 22.62 -11.21
C ALA A 95 -4.46 21.22 -11.84
N GLY A 96 -4.99 20.23 -11.11
CA GLY A 96 -5.39 18.97 -11.73
C GLY A 96 -6.56 19.19 -12.69
N PRO A 97 -6.79 18.29 -13.67
CA PRO A 97 -7.85 18.45 -14.67
C PRO A 97 -9.27 18.50 -14.08
N TRP A 98 -9.45 18.12 -12.82
CA TRP A 98 -10.69 18.28 -12.05
C TRP A 98 -10.94 19.73 -11.58
N ALA A 99 -9.90 20.57 -11.49
CA ALA A 99 -10.02 21.98 -11.14
C ALA A 99 -10.47 22.85 -12.32
N ALA A 100 -10.13 22.46 -13.56
CA ALA A 100 -10.53 23.18 -14.76
C ALA A 100 -12.01 22.98 -15.13
N ALA A 101 -12.68 21.99 -14.54
CA ALA A 101 -14.05 21.59 -14.89
C ALA A 101 -15.12 22.06 -13.90
N SER A 102 -14.76 22.79 -12.85
CA SER A 102 -15.76 23.33 -11.92
C SER A 102 -16.20 24.72 -12.38
N PRO A 103 -17.51 24.98 -12.62
CA PRO A 103 -17.98 26.36 -12.73
C PRO A 103 -17.62 27.10 -11.43
N ALA A 104 -17.25 28.37 -11.56
CA ALA A 104 -16.90 29.22 -10.42
C ALA A 104 -17.97 29.07 -9.33
N TYR A 105 -17.57 28.56 -8.17
CA TYR A 105 -18.46 28.38 -7.04
C TYR A 105 -18.96 29.76 -6.57
N THR A 106 -20.22 30.07 -6.80
CA THR A 106 -20.88 31.27 -6.27
C THR A 106 -21.59 30.92 -4.95
N PRO A 107 -21.07 31.33 -3.79
CA PRO A 107 -21.75 31.10 -2.52
C PRO A 107 -23.07 31.90 -2.45
N TYR A 108 -24.16 31.23 -2.08
CA TYR A 108 -25.51 31.80 -1.99
C TYR A 108 -25.77 32.55 -0.67
N LEU A 109 -24.94 33.57 -0.33
CA LEU A 109 -25.16 34.49 0.81
C LEU A 109 -24.39 35.80 0.50
N ASN A 110 -24.98 36.81 -0.16
CA ASN A 110 -25.76 37.97 0.36
C ASN A 110 -25.03 38.85 1.41
N PRO A 111 -25.17 40.20 1.42
CA PRO A 111 -24.85 41.24 0.44
C PRO A 111 -23.68 42.14 0.92
N THR A 112 -22.94 42.79 0.03
CA THR A 112 -22.04 43.91 0.40
C THR A 112 -22.59 45.22 -0.16
N GLU A 113 -23.45 45.90 0.60
CA GLU A 113 -23.64 47.35 0.39
C GLU A 113 -22.39 48.08 0.88
N PRO A 114 -21.79 49.00 0.10
CA PRO A 114 -20.75 49.87 0.61
C PRO A 114 -21.40 51.05 1.34
N THR A 115 -21.71 50.87 2.63
CA THR A 115 -22.08 51.99 3.50
C THR A 115 -21.00 52.20 4.56
N GLY A 116 -20.34 53.36 4.48
CA GLY A 116 -19.57 53.91 5.60
C GLY A 116 -18.22 54.54 5.25
N THR A 117 -18.24 55.64 4.49
CA THR A 117 -17.16 56.65 4.57
C THR A 117 -17.21 57.30 5.95
N PHE A 118 -16.21 57.13 6.83
CA PHE A 118 -15.86 58.11 7.88
C PHE A 118 -14.46 57.83 8.49
N GLY A 119 -13.51 58.76 8.28
CA GLY A 119 -12.30 59.05 9.10
C GLY A 119 -11.25 57.93 9.19
N VAL A 120 -9.94 58.13 9.08
CA VAL A 120 -9.09 59.21 9.60
C VAL A 120 -7.79 59.21 8.77
N ALA A 121 -7.30 60.36 8.35
CA ALA A 121 -5.86 60.61 8.19
C ALA A 121 -5.59 62.08 8.47
N LEU A 122 -4.61 62.28 9.35
CA LEU A 122 -4.07 63.55 9.86
C LEU A 122 -3.47 64.40 8.74
#